data_AF-A0A330GQQ6-F1
#
_entry.id   AF-A0A330GQQ6-F1
#
_cell.length_a   1.000
_cell.length_b   1.000
_cell.length_c   1.000
_cell.angle_alpha   90.00
_cell.angle_beta   90.00
_cell.angle_gamma   90.00
#
_symmetry.space_group_name_H-M   'P 1'
#
loop_
_entity.id
_entity.type
_entity.pdbx_description
1 polymer ?
#
loop_
_entity_poly.entity_id
_entity_poly.type
_entity_poly.pdbx_seq_one_letter_code
_entity_poly.pdbx_strand_id
1 'polypeptide(L)'
;MAEKTTGGPMDAGRFAALADAYGGALHRWPPAEQAAAVLFAETEQGRAILQRAGRLDAMLDRHRVEVPSAALHRAVVARAATEVRQERRRRFWWLGFGLAGVGLAGAVAGLALVTVVNPDIQSDHYVMDANATSFGDAGPEQTEEDL
;
A
#
# COMPACT_ATOMS: atom_id res chain seq x y z
N MET A 1 -5.89 -28.77 13.07
CA MET A 1 -4.68 -28.43 13.87
C MET A 1 -5.15 -28.22 15.29
N ALA A 2 -4.86 -29.16 16.19
CA ALA A 2 -5.31 -29.08 17.58
C ALA A 2 -4.29 -28.26 18.38
N GLU A 3 -4.71 -27.06 18.78
CA GLU A 3 -4.02 -26.24 19.76
C GLU A 3 -4.09 -26.97 21.11
N LYS A 4 -3.01 -27.68 21.46
CA LYS A 4 -2.86 -28.24 22.81
C LYS A 4 -2.65 -27.07 23.76
N THR A 5 -3.73 -26.64 24.41
CA THR A 5 -3.70 -25.75 25.57
C THR A 5 -2.68 -26.28 26.58
N THR A 6 -1.52 -25.62 26.64
CA THR A 6 -0.39 -26.02 27.47
C THR A 6 -0.58 -25.49 28.89
N GLY A 7 -1.67 -25.90 29.54
CA GLY A 7 -1.99 -25.54 30.93
C GLY A 7 -1.45 -26.52 31.96
N GLY A 8 -0.65 -27.50 31.54
CA GLY A 8 -0.06 -28.52 32.42
C GLY A 8 1.33 -28.14 32.92
N PRO A 9 1.82 -28.80 33.99
CA PRO A 9 3.19 -28.61 34.46
C PRO A 9 4.18 -28.96 33.34
N MET A 10 5.13 -28.05 33.10
CA MET A 10 6.14 -28.22 32.06
C MET A 10 7.09 -29.37 32.41
N ASP A 11 7.33 -30.25 31.45
CA ASP A 11 8.31 -31.33 31.58
C ASP A 11 9.71 -30.87 31.17
N ALA A 12 10.73 -31.60 31.64
CA ALA A 12 12.13 -31.26 31.39
C ALA A 12 12.53 -31.36 29.91
N GLY A 13 11.94 -32.28 29.15
CA GLY A 13 12.23 -32.46 27.72
C GLY A 13 11.69 -31.30 26.89
N ARG A 14 10.46 -30.86 27.18
CA ARG A 14 9.82 -29.69 26.59
C ARG A 14 10.59 -28.42 26.91
N PHE A 15 11.01 -28.25 28.17
CA PHE A 15 11.83 -27.12 28.59
C PHE A 15 13.18 -27.10 27.87
N ALA A 16 13.86 -28.25 27.75
CA ALA A 16 15.11 -28.36 27.00
C ALA A 16 14.93 -28.03 25.52
N ALA A 17 13.89 -28.57 24.86
CA ALA A 17 13.61 -28.28 23.46
C ALA A 17 13.31 -26.79 23.21
N LEU A 18 12.63 -26.12 24.15
CA LEU A 18 12.41 -24.68 24.08
C LEU A 18 13.71 -23.90 24.29
N ALA A 19 14.55 -24.30 25.25
CA ALA A 19 15.85 -23.67 25.49
C ALA A 19 16.81 -23.82 24.30
N ASP A 20 16.79 -24.98 23.62
CA ASP A 20 17.59 -25.22 22.41
C ASP A 20 17.10 -24.37 21.22
N ALA A 21 15.79 -24.15 21.10
CA ALA A 21 15.20 -23.40 19.99
C ALA A 21 15.23 -21.87 20.17
N TYR A 22 15.03 -21.38 21.39
CA TYR A 22 14.86 -19.95 21.69
C TYR A 22 16.00 -19.36 22.54
N GLY A 23 16.93 -20.19 23.01
CA GLY A 23 18.02 -19.80 23.90
C GLY A 23 17.60 -19.67 25.37
N GLY A 24 18.52 -19.18 26.20
CA GLY A 24 18.32 -19.08 27.65
C GLY A 24 17.38 -17.95 28.11
N ALA A 25 16.98 -17.06 27.20
CA ALA A 25 16.18 -15.88 27.49
C ALA A 25 14.67 -16.18 27.44
N LEU A 26 14.06 -16.50 28.60
CA LEU A 26 12.65 -16.90 28.71
C LEU A 26 11.64 -15.90 28.08
N HIS A 27 11.93 -14.59 28.09
CA HIS A 27 11.06 -13.58 27.48
C HIS A 27 10.94 -13.71 25.95
N ARG A 28 11.86 -14.44 25.30
CA ARG A 28 11.82 -14.71 23.84
C ARG A 28 11.00 -15.95 23.49
N TRP A 29 10.61 -16.74 24.49
CA TRP A 29 9.88 -17.99 24.29
C TRP A 29 8.42 -17.70 23.89
N PRO A 30 7.72 -18.67 23.28
CA PRO A 30 6.30 -18.52 22.95
C PRO A 30 5.45 -18.11 24.17
N PRO A 31 4.57 -17.10 24.07
CA PRO A 31 3.83 -16.56 25.22
C PRO A 31 3.05 -17.61 26.02
N ALA A 32 2.50 -18.62 25.34
CA ALA A 32 1.76 -19.72 25.97
C ALA A 32 2.60 -20.57 26.93
N GLU A 33 3.92 -20.62 26.74
CA GLU A 33 4.84 -21.48 27.47
C GLU A 33 5.61 -20.71 28.56
N GLN A 34 5.63 -19.37 28.50
CA GLN A 34 6.46 -18.54 29.38
C GLN A 34 6.13 -18.73 30.87
N ALA A 35 4.84 -18.77 31.22
CA ALA A 35 4.44 -18.91 32.62
C ALA A 35 4.92 -20.25 33.22
N ALA A 36 4.75 -21.34 32.49
CA ALA A 36 5.19 -22.67 32.92
C ALA A 36 6.73 -22.78 32.92
N ALA A 37 7.40 -22.14 31.96
CA ALA A 37 8.85 -22.10 31.90
C ALA A 37 9.48 -21.32 33.05
N VAL A 38 8.89 -20.20 33.48
CA VAL A 38 9.35 -19.44 34.66
C VAL A 38 9.28 -20.32 35.91
N LEU A 39 8.20 -21.06 36.10
CA LEU A 39 8.07 -21.98 37.23
C LEU A 39 9.09 -23.12 37.16
N PHE A 40 9.30 -23.71 35.97
CA PHE A 40 10.28 -24.78 35.80
C PHE A 40 11.73 -24.30 35.98
N ALA A 41 12.04 -23.07 35.59
CA ALA A 41 13.35 -22.46 35.73
C ALA A 41 13.81 -22.32 37.19
N GLU A 42 12.88 -22.34 38.16
CA GLU A 42 13.22 -22.35 39.59
C GLU A 42 13.69 -23.71 40.10
N THR A 43 13.56 -24.77 39.31
CA THR A 43 14.12 -26.08 39.63
C THR A 43 15.61 -26.13 39.30
N GLU A 44 16.37 -26.96 40.01
CA GLU A 44 17.80 -27.16 39.74
C GLU A 44 18.04 -27.63 38.30
N GLN A 45 17.16 -28.50 37.79
CA GLN A 45 17.23 -28.99 36.43
C GLN A 45 16.96 -27.87 35.41
N GLY A 46 15.96 -27.03 35.65
CA GLY A 46 15.67 -25.86 34.81
C GLY A 46 16.86 -24.90 34.75
N ARG A 47 17.46 -24.57 35.90
CA ARG A 47 18.67 -23.74 35.95
C ARG A 47 19.84 -24.35 35.17
N ALA A 48 20.08 -25.66 35.32
CA ALA A 48 21.15 -26.35 34.59
C ALA A 48 20.94 -26.31 33.07
N ILE A 49 19.70 -26.49 32.60
CA ILE A 49 19.35 -26.39 31.18
C ILE A 49 19.56 -24.96 30.66
N LEU A 50 19.07 -23.94 31.38
CA LEU A 50 19.24 -22.54 30.97
C LEU A 50 20.70 -22.10 30.99
N GLN A 51 21.50 -22.55 31.97
CA GLN A 51 22.94 -22.26 31.99
C GLN A 51 23.66 -22.86 30.79
N ARG A 52 23.29 -24.08 30.38
CA ARG A 52 23.86 -24.71 29.18
C ARG A 52 23.49 -23.92 27.93
N ALA A 53 22.22 -23.55 27.77
CA ALA A 53 21.74 -22.78 26.64
C ALA A 53 22.39 -21.38 26.57
N GLY A 54 22.46 -20.68 27.71
CA GLY A 54 23.04 -19.34 27.81
C GLY A 54 24.56 -19.28 27.68
N ARG A 55 25.28 -20.41 27.68
CA ARG A 55 26.74 -20.42 27.56
C ARG A 55 27.21 -19.89 26.20
N LEU A 56 26.53 -20.30 25.12
CA LEU A 56 26.85 -19.82 23.78
C LEU A 56 26.50 -18.33 23.65
N ASP A 57 25.31 -17.94 24.12
CA ASP A 57 24.86 -16.55 24.13
C ASP A 57 25.87 -15.65 24.86
N ALA A 58 26.34 -16.06 26.04
CA ALA A 58 27.34 -15.33 26.81
C ALA A 58 28.72 -15.26 26.11
N MET A 59 29.04 -16.20 25.22
CA MET A 59 30.24 -16.12 24.38
C MET A 59 30.04 -15.15 23.23
N LEU A 60 28.85 -15.14 22.61
CA LEU A 60 28.50 -14.24 21.52
C LEU A 60 28.37 -12.77 21.99
N ASP A 61 27.77 -12.54 23.16
CA ASP A 61 27.60 -11.19 23.74
C ASP A 61 28.93 -10.50 24.07
N ARG A 62 30.02 -11.26 24.23
CA ARG A 62 31.37 -10.70 24.39
C ARG A 62 31.89 -10.06 23.11
N HIS A 63 31.35 -10.43 21.95
CA HIS A 63 31.74 -9.86 20.69
C HIS A 63 31.12 -8.47 20.55
N ARG A 64 31.91 -7.42 20.79
CA ARG A 64 31.50 -6.05 20.50
C ARG A 64 31.74 -5.73 19.03
N VAL A 65 30.68 -5.30 18.37
CA VAL A 65 30.75 -4.68 17.04
C VAL A 65 31.16 -3.22 17.20
N GLU A 66 32.02 -2.74 16.29
CA GLU A 66 32.40 -1.33 16.20
C GLU A 66 31.16 -0.43 16.09
N VAL A 67 31.17 0.72 16.76
CA VAL A 67 30.05 1.67 16.69
C VAL A 67 29.86 2.11 15.23
N PRO A 68 28.64 1.99 14.66
CA PRO A 68 28.41 2.37 13.28
C PRO A 68 28.73 3.85 13.05
N SER A 69 29.34 4.15 11.90
CA SER A 69 29.75 5.51 11.58
C SER A 69 28.56 6.47 11.50
N ALA A 70 28.77 7.73 11.89
CA ALA A 70 27.75 8.77 11.75
C ALA A 70 27.30 8.98 10.28
N ALA A 71 28.13 8.60 9.31
CA ALA A 71 27.78 8.60 7.89
C ALA A 71 26.75 7.51 7.57
N LEU A 72 26.92 6.29 8.08
CA LEU A 72 25.96 5.20 7.91
C LEU A 72 24.62 5.54 8.55
N HIS A 73 24.62 6.07 9.77
CA HIS A 73 23.39 6.50 10.45
C HIS A 73 22.62 7.53 9.61
N ARG A 74 23.31 8.56 9.10
CA ARG A 74 22.70 9.57 8.23
C ARG A 74 22.15 8.96 6.93
N ALA A 75 22.87 8.00 6.33
CA ALA A 75 22.41 7.33 5.12
C ALA A 75 21.12 6.51 5.37
N VAL A 76 21.03 5.80 6.49
CA VAL A 76 19.83 5.03 6.87
C VAL A 76 18.63 5.97 7.08
N VAL A 77 18.82 7.06 7.84
CA VAL A 77 17.74 8.04 8.08
C VAL A 77 17.30 8.72 6.78
N ALA A 78 18.24 9.11 5.92
CA ALA A 78 17.93 9.70 4.63
C ALA A 78 17.12 8.74 3.75
N ARG A 79 17.53 7.46 3.69
CA ARG A 79 16.82 6.43 2.92
C ARG A 79 15.41 6.20 3.44
N ALA A 80 15.24 6.02 4.75
CA ALA A 80 13.92 5.88 5.38
C ALA A 80 12.99 7.07 5.07
N ALA A 81 13.52 8.30 5.13
CA ALA A 81 12.76 9.49 4.78
C ALA A 81 12.35 9.55 3.30
N THR A 82 13.20 9.07 2.39
CA THR A 82 12.88 9.01 0.95
C THR A 82 11.78 8.01 0.62
N GLU A 83 11.79 6.83 1.24
CA GLU A 83 10.79 5.78 1.03
C GLU A 83 9.40 6.26 1.48
N VAL A 84 9.30 6.85 2.67
CA VAL A 84 8.04 7.43 3.19
C VAL A 84 7.53 8.56 2.30
N ARG A 85 8.42 9.41 1.78
CA ARG A 85 8.06 10.51 0.88
C ARG A 85 7.56 10.00 -0.48
N GLN A 86 8.13 8.90 -0.98
CA GLN A 86 7.76 8.30 -2.25
C GLN A 86 6.37 7.62 -2.17
N GLU A 87 6.07 6.91 -1.09
CA GLU A 87 4.73 6.34 -0.86
C GLU A 87 3.63 7.41 -0.81
N ARG A 88 3.88 8.52 -0.09
CA ARG A 88 2.95 9.64 -0.01
C ARG A 88 2.71 10.28 -1.39
N ARG A 89 3.77 10.49 -2.17
CA ARG A 89 3.64 11.02 -3.55
C ARG A 89 2.85 10.08 -4.45
N ARG A 90 3.09 8.77 -4.37
CA ARG A 90 2.34 7.77 -5.14
C ARG A 90 0.87 7.80 -4.78
N ARG A 91 0.53 7.83 -3.48
CA ARG A 91 -0.86 7.94 -3.01
C ARG A 91 -1.54 9.23 -3.50
N PHE A 92 -0.82 10.36 -3.47
CA PHE A 92 -1.32 11.63 -3.97
C PHE A 92 -1.55 11.62 -5.50
N TRP A 93 -0.66 10.96 -6.25
CA TRP A 93 -0.79 10.80 -7.69
C TRP A 93 -1.98 9.90 -8.06
N TRP A 94 -2.22 8.83 -7.29
CA TRP A 94 -3.41 7.98 -7.43
C TRP A 94 -4.71 8.71 -7.07
N LEU A 95 -4.70 9.58 -6.06
CA LEU A 95 -5.82 10.47 -5.74
C LEU A 95 -6.10 11.45 -6.88
N GLY A 96 -5.07 12.02 -7.50
CA GLY A 96 -5.18 12.89 -8.67
C GLY A 96 -5.76 12.16 -9.89
N PHE A 97 -5.31 10.92 -10.14
CA PHE A 97 -5.86 10.07 -11.21
C PHE A 97 -7.32 9.68 -10.95
N GLY A 98 -7.68 9.39 -9.69
CA GLY A 98 -9.06 9.12 -9.30
C GLY A 98 -9.99 10.31 -9.57
N LEU A 99 -9.52 11.54 -9.33
CA LEU A 99 -10.30 12.75 -9.58
C LEU A 99 -10.43 13.08 -11.08
N ALA A 100 -9.35 12.88 -11.86
CA ALA A 100 -9.37 13.08 -13.30
C ALA A 100 -10.28 12.08 -14.04
N GLY A 101 -10.35 10.83 -13.56
CA GLY A 101 -11.24 9.81 -14.11
C GLY A 101 -12.73 10.11 -13.88
N VAL A 102 -13.09 10.64 -12.72
CA VAL A 102 -14.47 11.04 -12.39
C VAL A 102 -14.91 12.23 -13.25
N GLY A 103 -14.01 13.18 -13.56
CA GLY A 103 -14.31 14.30 -14.44
C GLY A 103 -14.65 13.88 -15.87
N LEU A 104 -13.94 12.90 -16.43
CA LEU A 104 -14.20 12.40 -17.79
C LEU A 104 -15.52 11.60 -17.86
N ALA A 105 -15.83 10.78 -16.85
CA ALA A 105 -17.11 10.07 -16.77
C ALA A 105 -18.30 11.02 -16.57
N GLY A 106 -18.11 12.09 -15.79
CA GLY A 106 -19.11 13.15 -15.62
C GLY A 106 -19.40 13.92 -16.91
N ALA A 107 -18.39 14.18 -17.74
CA ALA A 107 -18.58 14.86 -19.04
C ALA A 107 -19.36 13.99 -20.05
N VAL A 108 -19.09 12.68 -20.11
CA VAL A 108 -19.81 11.74 -21.00
C VAL A 108 -21.25 11.54 -20.53
N ALA A 109 -21.49 11.44 -19.22
CA ALA A 109 -22.84 11.33 -18.67
C ALA A 109 -23.66 12.62 -18.85
N GLY A 110 -23.03 13.80 -18.75
CA GLY A 110 -23.67 15.08 -19.04
C GLY A 110 -24.09 15.23 -20.50
N LEU A 111 -23.25 14.78 -21.44
CA LEU A 111 -23.58 14.77 -22.87
C LEU A 111 -24.73 13.79 -23.19
N ALA A 112 -24.75 12.62 -22.57
CA ALA A 112 -25.82 11.63 -22.78
C ALA A 112 -27.18 12.06 -22.21
N LEU A 113 -27.21 12.89 -21.16
CA LEU A 113 -28.46 13.45 -20.64
C LEU A 113 -29.07 14.50 -21.57
N VAL A 114 -28.25 15.29 -22.26
CA VAL A 114 -28.73 16.30 -23.23
C VAL A 114 -29.41 15.65 -24.43
N THR A 115 -28.91 14.51 -24.91
CA THR A 115 -29.49 13.82 -26.08
C THR A 115 -30.81 13.12 -25.79
N VAL A 116 -31.04 12.70 -24.54
CA VAL A 116 -32.28 12.01 -24.14
C VAL A 116 -33.42 13.00 -23.85
N VAL A 117 -33.11 14.20 -23.36
CA VAL A 117 -34.11 15.22 -23.01
C VAL A 117 -34.55 16.06 -24.20
N ASN A 118 -33.78 16.12 -25.29
CA ASN A 118 -34.10 16.91 -26.47
C ASN A 118 -33.97 16.10 -27.78
N PRO A 119 -34.90 15.18 -28.07
CA PRO A 119 -34.88 14.40 -29.32
C PRO A 119 -35.32 15.21 -30.56
N ASP A 120 -35.80 16.45 -30.39
CA ASP A 120 -36.34 17.28 -31.48
C ASP A 120 -35.38 18.38 -31.97
N ILE A 121 -34.08 18.27 -31.69
CA ILE A 121 -33.11 18.92 -32.56
C ILE A 121 -32.95 18.00 -33.76
N GLN A 122 -33.98 17.99 -34.63
CA GLN A 122 -33.75 17.73 -36.03
C GLN A 122 -32.57 18.61 -36.42
N SER A 123 -31.51 18.00 -36.92
CA SER A 123 -30.57 18.72 -37.75
C SER A 123 -31.38 19.22 -38.93
N ASP A 124 -31.99 20.39 -38.78
CA ASP A 124 -32.27 21.23 -39.92
C ASP A 124 -30.94 21.28 -40.65
N HIS A 125 -30.96 20.58 -41.76
CA HIS A 125 -29.91 20.55 -42.75
C HIS A 125 -29.56 22.02 -42.96
N TYR A 126 -28.43 22.46 -42.38
CA TYR A 126 -27.79 23.68 -42.81
C TYR A 126 -27.33 23.37 -44.24
N VAL A 127 -28.26 23.47 -45.18
CA VAL A 127 -27.95 23.71 -46.57
C VAL A 127 -27.24 25.05 -46.50
N MET A 128 -25.92 25.01 -46.54
CA MET A 128 -25.17 26.20 -46.85
C MET A 128 -25.65 26.59 -48.25
N ASP A 129 -26.53 27.57 -48.33
CA ASP A 129 -26.87 28.17 -49.61
C ASP A 129 -25.57 28.80 -50.09
N ALA A 130 -24.93 28.17 -51.06
CA ALA A 130 -23.59 28.53 -51.53
C ALA A 130 -23.54 29.95 -52.14
N ASN A 131 -24.69 30.61 -52.27
CA ASN A 131 -24.84 32.00 -52.70
C ASN A 131 -25.03 33.01 -51.57
N ALA A 132 -25.10 32.60 -50.29
CA ALA A 132 -25.27 33.52 -49.17
C ALA A 132 -23.92 34.03 -48.63
N THR A 133 -23.25 34.90 -49.37
CA THR A 133 -22.17 35.71 -48.81
C THR A 133 -22.73 36.92 -48.06
N SER A 134 -22.04 37.35 -46.98
CA SER A 134 -22.38 38.51 -46.12
C SER A 134 -22.48 39.88 -46.84
N PHE A 135 -22.36 39.89 -48.16
CA PHE A 135 -22.64 41.01 -49.04
C PHE A 135 -23.54 40.47 -50.16
N GLY A 136 -24.79 40.93 -50.20
CA GLY A 136 -25.72 40.88 -51.34
C GLY A 136 -25.89 39.55 -52.10
N ASP A 137 -27.09 38.97 -51.98
CA ASP A 137 -27.65 37.97 -52.89
C ASP A 137 -27.48 38.40 -54.36
N ALA A 138 -26.77 37.59 -55.15
CA ALA A 138 -26.66 37.75 -56.59
C ALA A 138 -27.47 36.63 -57.26
N GLY A 139 -28.80 36.78 -57.22
CA GLY A 139 -29.70 35.98 -58.03
C GLY A 139 -29.43 36.23 -59.52
N PRO A 140 -29.62 35.22 -60.39
CA PRO A 140 -29.41 35.38 -61.82
C PRO A 140 -30.50 36.31 -62.39
N GLU A 141 -30.13 37.55 -62.66
CA GLU A 141 -30.94 38.49 -63.44
C GLU A 141 -31.14 37.86 -64.83
N GLN A 142 -32.33 37.32 -65.08
CA GLN A 142 -32.76 36.92 -66.41
C GLN A 142 -32.91 38.21 -67.23
N THR A 143 -31.91 38.50 -68.06
CA THR A 143 -32.01 39.54 -69.08
C THR A 143 -33.01 39.04 -70.13
N GLU A 144 -34.28 39.41 -69.97
CA GLU A 144 -35.29 39.30 -71.01
C GLU A 144 -34.98 40.39 -72.05
N GLU A 145 -34.31 39.96 -73.11
CA GLU A 145 -34.08 40.69 -74.34
C GLU A 145 -35.32 40.48 -75.23
N ASP A 146 -36.16 41.49 -75.41
CA ASP A 146 -36.83 41.74 -76.71
C ASP A 146 -37.60 43.08 -76.74
N LEU A 147 -37.15 43.93 -77.69
CA LEU A 147 -37.82 44.94 -78.52
C LEU A 147 -39.01 45.77 -78.00
#